data_AF-A0A498KWQ6-F1
#
_entry.id   AF-A0A498KWQ6-F1
#
_cell.length_a   1.000
_cell.length_b   1.000
_cell.length_c   1.000
_cell.angle_alpha   90.00
_cell.angle_beta   90.00
_cell.angle_gamma   90.00
#
_symmetry.space_group_name_H-M   'P 1'
#
loop_
_entity.id
_entity.type
_entity.pdbx_description
1 polymer ?
#
loop_
_entity_poly.entity_id
_entity_poly.type
_entity_poly.pdbx_seq_one_letter_code
_entity_poly.pdbx_strand_id
1 'polypeptide(L)'
;MEAIEFEGQDLVIQLVDGHGISKLNLLDPEGSLYASTSIATGETTVRLQIIEIPSITGRYAHYTPGKHELALISGGSVSDTVTVDLNPDLEITAVQQYRDGEYDDEYGKLEITVRNTGTGPTWVSDIVFEDSPYFAANGELLDRSSIPSYTEPIQVSEFLILPGEYQIYVPTELPLLFSLESDSHCNNTRGRMKIIARSADGHNISAMVQFEASGDLNTGGSNRRYSCIGVDANLLEDDGNG
;
A
#
# COMPACT_ATOMS: atom_id res chain seq x y z
N MET A 1 22.95 12.51 17.75
CA MET A 1 22.13 12.19 16.56
C MET A 1 21.49 13.49 16.10
N GLU A 2 21.39 13.71 14.79
CA GLU A 2 20.81 14.93 14.23
C GLU A 2 19.39 14.72 13.70
N ALA A 3 19.18 13.64 12.95
CA ALA A 3 17.88 13.33 12.35
C ALA A 3 17.68 11.82 12.16
N ILE A 4 16.41 11.44 12.10
CA ILE A 4 15.95 10.12 11.67
C ILE A 4 14.87 10.36 10.62
N GLU A 5 15.04 9.73 9.46
CA GLU A 5 14.15 9.88 8.31
C GLU A 5 13.91 8.51 7.65
N PHE A 6 12.96 8.44 6.72
CA PHE A 6 12.71 7.25 5.91
C PHE A 6 13.12 7.52 4.47
N GLU A 7 13.85 6.58 3.86
CA GLU A 7 14.17 6.63 2.44
C GLU A 7 13.97 5.24 1.84
N GLY A 8 12.88 5.09 1.09
CA GLY A 8 12.47 3.77 0.62
C GLY A 8 12.34 2.79 1.78
N GLN A 9 13.00 1.64 1.67
CA GLN A 9 12.92 0.56 2.65
C GLN A 9 13.80 0.77 3.91
N ASP A 10 14.53 1.88 3.96
CA ASP A 10 15.52 2.15 4.99
C ASP A 10 15.04 3.21 6.00
N LEU A 11 15.35 2.97 7.27
CA LEU A 11 15.50 4.01 8.27
C LEU A 11 16.87 4.65 8.08
N VAL A 12 16.90 5.95 7.77
CA VAL A 12 18.13 6.72 7.56
C VAL A 12 18.42 7.54 8.81
N ILE A 13 19.60 7.34 9.38
CA ILE A 13 20.04 7.98 10.62
C ILE A 13 21.19 8.91 10.28
N GLN A 14 21.04 10.19 10.64
CA GLN A 14 22.11 11.18 10.55
C GLN A 14 22.78 11.34 11.92
N LEU A 15 24.08 11.04 11.95
CA LEU A 15 24.94 11.14 13.10
C LEU A 15 25.75 12.43 13.02
N VAL A 16 26.06 12.98 14.20
CA VAL A 16 26.92 14.16 14.31
C VAL A 16 28.35 13.82 13.88
N ASP A 17 29.04 14.77 13.25
CA ASP A 17 30.45 14.60 12.88
C ASP A 17 31.32 14.21 14.09
N GLY A 18 32.23 13.26 13.87
CA GLY A 18 33.15 12.79 14.92
C GLY A 18 32.48 11.97 16.04
N HIS A 19 31.28 11.42 15.81
CA HIS A 19 30.64 10.51 16.76
C HIS A 19 31.53 9.29 17.09
N GLY A 20 31.39 8.79 18.31
CA GLY A 20 32.05 7.54 18.75
C GLY A 20 31.23 6.27 18.50
N ILE A 21 30.06 6.38 17.86
CA ILE A 21 29.15 5.25 17.62
C ILE A 21 29.77 4.29 16.60
N SER A 22 29.80 3.00 16.93
CA SER A 22 30.32 1.94 16.06
C SER A 22 29.25 1.00 15.52
N LYS A 23 28.05 1.02 16.10
CA LYS A 23 26.96 0.13 15.71
C LYS A 23 25.59 0.71 16.11
N LEU A 24 24.58 0.45 15.29
CA LEU A 24 23.17 0.69 15.62
C LEU A 24 22.44 -0.64 15.73
N ASN A 25 21.56 -0.73 16.73
CA ASN A 25 20.61 -1.80 16.89
C ASN A 25 19.21 -1.20 16.98
N LEU A 26 18.29 -1.64 16.13
CA LEU A 26 16.88 -1.35 16.27
C LEU A 26 16.22 -2.53 16.97
N LEU A 27 15.62 -2.25 18.12
CA LEU A 27 14.85 -3.20 18.90
C LEU A 27 13.37 -3.03 18.56
N ASP A 28 12.66 -4.15 18.40
CA ASP A 28 11.20 -4.17 18.24
C ASP A 28 10.48 -3.71 19.53
N PRO A 29 9.16 -3.50 19.50
CA PRO A 29 8.39 -3.09 20.67
C PRO A 29 8.47 -4.05 21.87
N GLU A 30 8.82 -5.32 21.63
CA GLU A 30 9.04 -6.35 22.64
C GLU A 30 10.48 -6.34 23.21
N GLY A 31 11.37 -5.51 22.66
CA GLY A 31 12.77 -5.36 23.07
C GLY A 31 13.73 -6.36 22.42
N SER A 32 13.28 -7.14 21.44
CA SER A 32 14.12 -8.06 20.67
C SER A 32 14.83 -7.33 19.53
N LEU A 33 16.03 -7.80 19.15
CA LEU A 33 16.77 -7.20 18.04
C LEU A 33 16.05 -7.46 16.71
N TYR A 34 15.59 -6.40 16.07
CA TYR A 34 14.95 -6.44 14.75
C TYR A 34 15.97 -6.28 13.62
N ALA A 35 16.73 -5.18 13.65
CA ALA A 35 17.72 -4.85 12.63
C ALA A 35 19.01 -4.30 13.26
N SER A 36 20.13 -4.49 12.57
CA SER A 36 21.43 -4.08 13.08
C SER A 36 22.40 -3.73 11.96
N THR A 37 23.20 -2.68 12.16
CA THR A 37 24.25 -2.30 11.21
C THR A 37 25.48 -1.74 11.93
N SER A 38 26.66 -2.03 11.38
CA SER A 38 27.93 -1.49 11.89
C SER A 38 28.26 -0.21 11.13
N ILE A 39 28.85 0.75 11.84
CA ILE A 39 29.14 2.08 11.30
C ILE A 39 30.63 2.19 11.07
N ALA A 40 31.04 2.56 9.86
CA ALA A 40 32.45 2.79 9.56
C ALA A 40 32.93 4.09 10.24
N THR A 41 34.22 4.16 10.58
CA THR A 41 34.80 5.36 11.18
C THR A 41 34.61 6.57 10.26
N GLY A 42 33.94 7.60 10.77
CA GLY A 42 33.69 8.86 10.05
C GLY A 42 32.44 8.86 9.17
N GLU A 43 31.67 7.77 9.14
CA GLU A 43 30.40 7.70 8.41
C GLU A 43 29.27 8.34 9.20
N THR A 44 28.70 9.43 8.69
CA THR A 44 27.64 10.17 9.39
C THR A 44 26.24 9.82 8.92
N THR A 45 26.07 9.25 7.74
CA THR A 45 24.78 8.77 7.24
C THR A 45 24.75 7.26 7.29
N VAL A 46 23.83 6.69 8.06
CA VAL A 46 23.70 5.25 8.25
C VAL A 46 22.32 4.80 7.83
N ARG A 47 22.25 3.72 7.03
CA ARG A 47 21.00 3.13 6.56
C ARG A 47 20.75 1.81 7.26
N LEU A 48 19.52 1.64 7.74
CA LEU A 48 19.06 0.42 8.37
C LEU A 48 17.79 -0.04 7.65
N GLN A 49 17.90 -1.11 6.87
CA GLN A 49 16.74 -1.66 6.18
C GLN A 49 15.71 -2.19 7.19
N ILE A 50 14.49 -1.63 7.15
CA ILE A 50 13.39 -1.99 8.05
C ILE A 50 12.21 -2.67 7.32
N ILE A 51 12.26 -2.70 5.99
CA ILE A 51 11.27 -3.34 5.12
C ILE A 51 12.02 -4.14 4.05
N GLU A 52 11.51 -5.31 3.70
CA GLU A 52 11.87 -6.07 2.50
C GLU A 52 10.55 -6.46 1.82
N ILE A 53 10.21 -5.80 0.72
CA ILE A 53 8.97 -6.07 -0.02
C ILE A 53 9.14 -7.41 -0.76
N PRO A 54 8.12 -8.31 -0.75
CA PRO A 54 8.19 -9.59 -1.44
C PRO A 54 8.71 -9.45 -2.88
N SER A 55 9.77 -10.19 -3.19
CA SER A 55 10.34 -10.27 -4.54
C SER A 55 10.25 -11.70 -5.08
N ILE A 56 10.72 -11.93 -6.30
CA ILE A 56 10.83 -13.28 -6.92
C ILE A 56 11.57 -14.31 -6.04
N THR A 57 12.33 -13.84 -5.05
CA THR A 57 13.05 -14.70 -4.09
C THR A 57 12.16 -15.22 -2.95
N GLY A 58 10.92 -14.75 -2.85
CA GLY A 58 9.94 -15.13 -1.83
C GLY A 58 10.25 -14.62 -0.42
N ARG A 59 11.29 -13.80 -0.26
CA ARG A 59 11.63 -13.17 1.02
C ARG A 59 10.81 -11.90 1.20
N TYR A 60 10.27 -11.73 2.39
CA TYR A 60 9.63 -10.50 2.83
C TYR A 60 9.98 -10.25 4.30
N ALA A 61 10.06 -8.97 4.66
CA ALA A 61 10.21 -8.54 6.03
C ALA A 61 9.45 -7.22 6.21
N HIS A 62 8.71 -7.14 7.31
CA HIS A 62 8.11 -5.90 7.79
C HIS A 62 8.43 -5.82 9.27
N TYR A 63 8.65 -4.62 9.79
CA TYR A 63 8.82 -4.41 11.23
C TYR A 63 7.50 -4.69 11.96
N THR A 64 7.55 -4.96 13.27
CA THR A 64 6.33 -5.07 14.09
C THR A 64 5.84 -3.67 14.43
N PRO A 65 4.62 -3.24 14.05
CA PRO A 65 4.15 -1.89 14.37
C PRO A 65 4.27 -1.53 15.85
N GLY A 66 4.73 -0.32 16.16
CA GLY A 66 4.85 0.19 17.51
C GLY A 66 6.10 1.04 17.76
N LYS A 67 6.37 1.28 19.04
CA LYS A 67 7.54 2.04 19.49
C LYS A 67 8.76 1.14 19.53
N HIS A 68 9.70 1.41 18.64
CA HIS A 68 10.99 0.76 18.59
C HIS A 68 12.03 1.56 19.37
N GLU A 69 13.08 0.87 19.82
CA GLU A 69 14.24 1.52 20.44
C GLU A 69 15.46 1.38 19.54
N LEU A 70 15.98 2.51 19.07
CA LEU A 70 17.25 2.58 18.37
C LEU A 70 18.37 2.79 19.39
N ALA A 71 19.14 1.74 19.66
CA ALA A 71 20.28 1.75 20.57
C ALA A 71 21.58 2.07 19.82
N LEU A 72 22.27 3.12 20.28
CA LEU A 72 23.54 3.58 19.73
C LEU A 72 24.68 2.97 20.55
N ILE A 73 25.50 2.14 19.91
CA ILE A 73 26.58 1.42 20.59
C ILE A 73 27.91 2.14 20.39
N SER A 74 28.62 2.41 21.49
CA SER A 74 29.97 2.96 21.50
C SER A 74 30.83 2.20 22.52
N GLY A 75 32.09 1.91 22.16
CA GLY A 75 33.00 1.16 23.04
C GLY A 75 32.51 -0.24 23.43
N GLY A 76 31.55 -0.82 22.69
CA GLY A 76 30.94 -2.12 22.96
C GLY A 76 29.74 -2.10 23.91
N SER A 77 29.30 -0.92 24.37
CA SER A 77 28.13 -0.74 25.24
C SER A 77 27.11 0.21 24.63
N VAL A 78 25.84 0.09 25.04
CA VAL A 78 24.81 1.08 24.71
C VAL A 78 25.21 2.41 25.33
N SER A 79 25.37 3.41 24.47
CA SER A 79 25.72 4.78 24.86
C SER A 79 24.50 5.69 24.97
N ASP A 80 23.49 5.46 24.14
CA ASP A 80 22.24 6.21 24.10
C ASP A 80 21.14 5.38 23.45
N THR A 81 19.88 5.76 23.67
CA THR A 81 18.71 5.17 23.01
C THR A 81 17.76 6.25 22.50
N VAL A 82 17.19 6.04 21.32
CA VAL A 82 16.19 6.92 20.73
C VAL A 82 14.95 6.11 20.38
N THR A 83 13.78 6.58 20.80
CA THR A 83 12.51 5.94 20.42
C THR A 83 12.17 6.31 18.97
N VAL A 84 11.87 5.30 18.17
CA VAL A 84 11.37 5.45 16.79
C VAL A 84 9.95 4.90 16.75
N ASP A 85 9.00 5.75 16.44
CA ASP A 85 7.59 5.36 16.34
C ASP A 85 7.29 4.84 14.94
N LEU A 86 7.04 3.55 14.80
CA LEU A 86 6.74 2.89 13.52
C LEU A 86 5.31 2.35 13.56
N ASN A 87 4.32 3.24 13.45
CA ASN A 87 2.91 2.86 13.38
C ASN A 87 2.33 3.29 12.03
N PRO A 88 2.28 2.40 11.01
CA PRO A 88 1.60 2.73 9.77
C PRO A 88 0.09 2.83 10.03
N ASP A 89 -0.58 3.70 9.28
CA ASP A 89 -2.03 3.86 9.32
C ASP A 89 -2.47 4.22 7.91
N LEU A 90 -3.21 3.32 7.25
CA LEU A 90 -3.57 3.47 5.86
C LEU A 90 -5.05 3.82 5.70
N GLU A 91 -5.36 4.66 4.72
CA GLU A 91 -6.72 5.04 4.37
C GLU A 91 -6.91 5.06 2.85
N ILE A 92 -8.02 4.51 2.36
CA ILE A 92 -8.43 4.70 0.97
C ILE A 92 -9.07 6.09 0.88
N THR A 93 -8.43 7.01 0.14
CA THR A 93 -8.81 8.43 0.13
C THR A 93 -9.45 8.89 -1.18
N ALA A 94 -9.23 8.16 -2.27
CA ALA A 94 -9.91 8.39 -3.53
C ALA A 94 -10.04 7.10 -4.34
N VAL A 95 -11.08 7.04 -5.16
CA VAL A 95 -11.32 5.97 -6.13
C VAL A 95 -11.83 6.62 -7.40
N GLN A 96 -11.26 6.24 -8.54
CA GLN A 96 -11.73 6.70 -9.85
C GLN A 96 -11.64 5.59 -10.87
N GLN A 97 -12.33 5.75 -12.00
CA GLN A 97 -12.14 4.86 -13.13
C GLN A 97 -10.71 4.99 -13.66
N TYR A 98 -10.04 3.86 -13.91
CA TYR A 98 -8.76 3.87 -14.59
C TYR A 98 -8.95 4.15 -16.08
N ARG A 99 -8.17 5.09 -16.62
CA ARG A 99 -8.32 5.58 -18.02
C ARG A 99 -7.02 5.59 -18.82
N ASP A 100 -5.90 5.32 -18.17
CA ASP A 100 -4.58 5.38 -18.80
C ASP A 100 -4.16 4.04 -19.44
N GLY A 101 -5.06 3.06 -19.42
CA GLY A 101 -4.88 1.75 -20.04
C GLY A 101 -4.73 1.79 -21.56
N GLU A 102 -3.98 0.83 -22.10
CA GLU A 102 -3.79 0.61 -23.53
C GLU A 102 -4.97 -0.13 -24.19
N TYR A 103 -5.75 -0.89 -23.41
CA TYR A 103 -6.82 -1.75 -23.92
C TYR A 103 -8.23 -1.29 -23.53
N ASP A 104 -9.17 -1.57 -24.42
CA ASP A 104 -10.58 -1.20 -24.32
C ASP A 104 -11.31 -1.83 -23.10
N ASP A 105 -10.86 -2.96 -22.60
CA ASP A 105 -11.43 -3.59 -21.40
C ASP A 105 -10.93 -2.96 -20.08
N GLU A 106 -9.89 -2.12 -20.13
CA GLU A 106 -9.32 -1.47 -18.95
C GLU A 106 -10.21 -0.37 -18.37
N TYR A 107 -11.22 0.10 -19.11
CA TYR A 107 -12.30 0.95 -18.54
C TYR A 107 -13.09 0.23 -17.42
N GLY A 108 -12.96 -1.08 -17.29
CA GLY A 108 -13.50 -1.87 -16.18
C GLY A 108 -12.67 -1.81 -14.89
N LYS A 109 -11.46 -1.23 -14.92
CA LYS A 109 -10.55 -1.10 -13.77
C LYS A 109 -10.88 0.13 -12.93
N LEU A 110 -10.40 0.08 -11.68
CA LEU A 110 -10.37 1.23 -10.79
C LEU A 110 -8.93 1.61 -10.48
N GLU A 111 -8.73 2.91 -10.36
CA GLU A 111 -7.57 3.51 -9.72
C GLU A 111 -7.95 3.85 -8.27
N ILE A 112 -7.14 3.40 -7.33
CA ILE A 112 -7.39 3.47 -5.89
C ILE A 112 -6.24 4.21 -5.24
N THR A 113 -6.51 5.37 -4.65
CA THR A 113 -5.52 6.15 -3.92
C THR A 113 -5.55 5.76 -2.44
N VAL A 114 -4.41 5.29 -1.94
CA VAL A 114 -4.22 4.94 -0.53
C VAL A 114 -3.20 5.87 0.09
N ARG A 115 -3.53 6.45 1.24
CA ARG A 115 -2.68 7.39 1.98
C ARG A 115 -2.18 6.76 3.27
N ASN A 116 -0.93 7.05 3.65
CA ASN A 116 -0.41 6.70 4.96
C ASN A 116 -0.48 7.92 5.90
N THR A 117 -1.41 7.88 6.85
CA THR A 117 -1.58 8.89 7.92
C THR A 117 -0.76 8.58 9.16
N GLY A 118 -0.10 7.42 9.19
CA GLY A 118 0.72 6.94 10.30
C GLY A 118 2.13 7.52 10.33
N THR A 119 2.94 6.97 11.24
CA THR A 119 4.32 7.38 11.50
C THR A 119 5.36 6.43 10.89
N GLY A 120 4.96 5.23 10.49
CA GLY A 120 5.83 4.23 9.88
C GLY A 120 5.51 3.97 8.40
N PRO A 121 6.52 3.72 7.54
CA PRO A 121 6.30 3.41 6.14
C PRO A 121 5.69 2.00 5.96
N THR A 122 4.85 1.80 4.95
CA THR A 122 4.30 0.46 4.66
C THR A 122 3.89 0.35 3.20
N TRP A 123 3.21 -0.72 2.80
CA TRP A 123 2.63 -0.86 1.47
C TRP A 123 1.31 -1.64 1.51
N VAL A 124 0.50 -1.51 0.46
CA VAL A 124 -0.66 -2.36 0.23
C VAL A 124 -0.22 -3.67 -0.41
N SER A 125 -0.40 -4.77 0.30
CA SER A 125 -0.01 -6.12 -0.13
C SER A 125 -1.04 -6.82 -0.99
N ASP A 126 -2.32 -6.44 -0.88
CA ASP A 126 -3.39 -6.99 -1.69
C ASP A 126 -4.61 -6.05 -1.73
N ILE A 127 -5.37 -6.09 -2.81
CA ILE A 127 -6.64 -5.36 -2.96
C ILE A 127 -7.67 -6.29 -3.59
N VAL A 128 -8.82 -6.43 -2.94
CA VAL A 128 -9.95 -7.21 -3.43
C VAL A 128 -11.24 -6.41 -3.40
N PHE A 129 -12.24 -6.91 -4.12
CA PHE A 129 -13.56 -6.32 -4.20
C PHE A 129 -14.62 -7.23 -3.58
N GLU A 130 -15.69 -6.63 -3.06
CA GLU A 130 -16.94 -7.32 -2.74
C GLU A 130 -18.10 -6.60 -3.43
N ASP A 131 -19.14 -7.35 -3.79
CA ASP A 131 -20.33 -6.85 -4.47
C ASP A 131 -20.04 -6.09 -5.79
N SER A 132 -18.93 -6.40 -6.44
CA SER A 132 -18.63 -5.91 -7.78
C SER A 132 -19.70 -6.38 -8.80
N PRO A 133 -20.09 -5.52 -9.76
CA PRO A 133 -20.85 -5.92 -10.96
C PRO A 133 -20.29 -7.17 -11.65
N TYR A 134 -18.97 -7.33 -11.63
CA TYR A 134 -18.31 -8.50 -12.16
C TYR A 134 -17.93 -9.45 -11.04
N PHE A 135 -18.73 -10.50 -10.86
CA PHE A 135 -18.53 -11.46 -9.75
C PHE A 135 -17.12 -12.07 -9.66
N ALA A 136 -16.39 -12.21 -10.77
CA ALA A 136 -15.05 -12.81 -10.74
C ALA A 136 -13.95 -11.81 -10.36
N ALA A 137 -14.28 -10.52 -10.27
CA ALA A 137 -13.45 -9.53 -9.60
C ALA A 137 -13.63 -9.55 -8.07
N ASN A 138 -14.69 -10.20 -7.57
CA ASN A 138 -14.82 -10.41 -6.13
C ASN A 138 -13.84 -11.48 -5.66
N GLY A 139 -13.21 -11.24 -4.52
CA GLY A 139 -12.14 -12.10 -4.02
C GLY A 139 -12.00 -12.04 -2.51
N GLU A 140 -11.12 -12.92 -2.01
CA GLU A 140 -10.68 -12.91 -0.62
C GLU A 140 -9.22 -12.48 -0.58
N LEU A 141 -8.85 -11.70 0.42
CA LEU A 141 -7.47 -11.24 0.59
C LEU A 141 -6.51 -12.42 0.73
N LEU A 142 -5.50 -12.44 -0.12
CA LEU A 142 -4.43 -13.44 -0.11
C LEU A 142 -3.64 -13.37 1.20
N ASP A 143 -3.15 -14.53 1.64
CA ASP A 143 -2.27 -14.59 2.80
C ASP A 143 -0.89 -13.99 2.47
N ARG A 144 -0.18 -13.52 3.50
CA ARG A 144 0.99 -12.58 3.49
C ARG A 144 2.20 -12.94 2.60
N SER A 145 2.19 -14.06 1.88
CA SER A 145 3.35 -14.57 1.13
C SER A 145 3.29 -14.35 -0.38
N SER A 146 2.23 -13.73 -0.91
CA SER A 146 2.12 -13.47 -2.35
C SER A 146 2.82 -12.18 -2.74
N ILE A 147 3.49 -12.18 -3.89
CA ILE A 147 4.02 -10.96 -4.49
C ILE A 147 2.81 -10.11 -4.89
N PRO A 148 2.67 -8.87 -4.39
CA PRO A 148 1.53 -8.04 -4.78
C PRO A 148 1.58 -7.82 -6.30
N SER A 149 0.43 -7.94 -6.94
CA SER A 149 0.30 -7.88 -8.39
C SER A 149 -0.71 -6.79 -8.73
N TYR A 150 -0.22 -5.72 -9.35
CA TYR A 150 -1.03 -4.60 -9.79
C TYR A 150 -0.75 -4.31 -11.26
N THR A 151 -1.72 -3.71 -11.95
CA THR A 151 -1.46 -3.03 -13.23
C THR A 151 -0.56 -1.82 -12.99
N GLU A 152 -0.82 -1.07 -11.93
CA GLU A 152 0.04 0.01 -11.44
C GLU A 152 0.07 0.04 -9.91
N PRO A 153 1.22 0.37 -9.28
CA PRO A 153 2.55 0.43 -9.89
C PRO A 153 3.04 -0.95 -10.36
N ILE A 154 3.92 -0.97 -11.37
CA ILE A 154 4.52 -2.22 -11.89
C ILE A 154 5.76 -2.61 -11.08
N GLN A 155 6.54 -1.62 -10.62
CA GLN A 155 7.79 -1.87 -9.92
C GLN A 155 7.55 -2.02 -8.42
N VAL A 156 8.07 -3.11 -7.86
CA VAL A 156 7.97 -3.41 -6.42
C VAL A 156 8.55 -2.29 -5.55
N SER A 157 9.58 -1.58 -6.03
CA SER A 157 10.17 -0.43 -5.32
C SER A 157 9.22 0.76 -5.18
N GLU A 158 8.19 0.84 -6.02
CA GLU A 158 7.17 1.91 -6.01
C GLU A 158 5.95 1.54 -5.16
N PHE A 159 5.93 0.37 -4.52
CA PHE A 159 4.77 -0.05 -3.71
C PHE A 159 4.70 0.68 -2.37
N LEU A 160 5.82 1.26 -1.94
CA LEU A 160 5.97 1.83 -0.61
C LEU A 160 5.20 3.16 -0.48
N ILE A 161 4.55 3.33 0.66
CA ILE A 161 3.88 4.55 1.09
C ILE A 161 4.58 5.07 2.34
N LEU A 162 5.35 6.14 2.21
CA LEU A 162 6.00 6.79 3.36
C LEU A 162 4.97 7.54 4.22
N PRO A 163 5.30 7.84 5.49
CA PRO A 163 4.44 8.67 6.36
C PRO A 163 4.03 9.99 5.71
N GLY A 164 2.72 10.27 5.69
CA GLY A 164 2.14 11.48 5.11
C GLY A 164 1.94 11.46 3.59
N GLU A 165 2.54 10.47 2.90
CA GLU A 165 2.44 10.29 1.45
C GLU A 165 1.24 9.40 1.05
N TYR A 166 1.02 9.28 -0.25
CA TYR A 166 0.01 8.41 -0.83
C TYR A 166 0.60 7.63 -2.01
N GLN A 167 -0.02 6.51 -2.33
CA GLN A 167 0.27 5.72 -3.51
C GLN A 167 -1.04 5.38 -4.23
N ILE A 168 -0.97 5.37 -5.55
CA ILE A 168 -2.05 4.97 -6.44
C ILE A 168 -1.85 3.50 -6.80
N TYR A 169 -2.89 2.70 -6.67
CA TYR A 169 -2.91 1.30 -7.07
C TYR A 169 -4.02 1.06 -8.10
N VAL A 170 -3.70 0.30 -9.14
CA VAL A 170 -4.66 -0.19 -10.14
C VAL A 170 -4.64 -1.71 -10.07
N PRO A 171 -5.62 -2.35 -9.41
CA PRO A 171 -5.72 -3.81 -9.33
C PRO A 171 -5.82 -4.47 -10.71
N THR A 172 -5.41 -5.74 -10.78
CA THR A 172 -5.49 -6.52 -12.02
C THR A 172 -6.93 -6.80 -12.44
N GLU A 173 -7.83 -6.87 -11.47
CA GLU A 173 -9.24 -7.20 -11.59
C GLU A 173 -10.03 -6.07 -12.27
N LEU A 174 -11.16 -6.45 -12.88
CA LEU A 174 -12.03 -5.56 -13.66
C LEU A 174 -13.41 -5.41 -12.98
N PRO A 175 -13.52 -4.76 -11.81
CA PRO A 175 -14.75 -4.75 -11.04
C PRO A 175 -15.93 -4.07 -11.75
N LEU A 176 -15.68 -3.23 -12.75
CA LEU A 176 -16.70 -2.50 -13.48
C LEU A 176 -16.99 -3.13 -14.86
N LEU A 177 -16.89 -4.46 -14.97
CA LEU A 177 -17.47 -5.17 -16.11
C LEU A 177 -18.93 -5.53 -15.86
N PHE A 178 -19.76 -5.24 -16.85
CA PHE A 178 -21.19 -5.47 -16.82
C PHE A 178 -21.60 -6.57 -17.81
N SER A 179 -22.74 -7.21 -17.56
CA SER A 179 -23.29 -8.25 -18.45
C SER A 179 -24.17 -7.64 -19.52
N LEU A 180 -23.96 -8.02 -20.79
CA LEU A 180 -24.83 -7.65 -21.92
C LEU A 180 -26.25 -8.24 -21.82
N GLU A 181 -26.45 -9.24 -20.95
CA GLU A 181 -27.75 -9.88 -20.73
C GLU A 181 -28.64 -9.11 -19.75
N SER A 182 -28.09 -8.08 -19.13
CA SER A 182 -28.85 -7.15 -18.31
C SER A 182 -29.39 -6.04 -19.22
N ASP A 183 -30.64 -5.59 -19.02
CA ASP A 183 -31.22 -4.43 -19.72
C ASP A 183 -30.50 -3.10 -19.35
N SER A 184 -29.40 -3.19 -18.59
CA SER A 184 -28.55 -2.08 -18.20
C SER A 184 -27.75 -1.59 -19.41
N HIS A 185 -27.95 -0.33 -19.75
CA HIS A 185 -27.06 0.45 -20.60
C HIS A 185 -26.22 1.36 -19.71
N CYS A 186 -25.02 1.76 -20.16
CA CYS A 186 -24.10 2.60 -19.37
C CYS A 186 -24.81 3.76 -18.67
N ASN A 187 -25.68 4.50 -19.35
CA ASN A 187 -26.40 5.67 -18.81
C ASN A 187 -27.42 5.40 -17.69
N ASN A 188 -27.70 4.15 -17.32
CA ASN A 188 -28.63 3.81 -16.23
C ASN A 188 -28.02 2.83 -15.21
N THR A 189 -26.73 2.52 -15.34
CA THR A 189 -26.08 1.54 -14.48
C THR A 189 -25.45 2.25 -13.29
N ARG A 190 -25.95 1.93 -12.10
CA ARG A 190 -25.42 2.43 -10.83
C ARG A 190 -25.39 1.32 -9.81
N GLY A 191 -24.49 1.42 -8.87
CA GLY A 191 -24.38 0.42 -7.82
C GLY A 191 -23.44 0.84 -6.72
N ARG A 192 -23.20 -0.12 -5.82
CA ARG A 192 -22.23 0.00 -4.75
C ARG A 192 -21.40 -1.26 -4.71
N MET A 193 -20.15 -1.12 -4.35
CA MET A 193 -19.22 -2.22 -4.10
C MET A 193 -18.31 -1.82 -2.94
N LYS A 194 -17.67 -2.81 -2.32
CA LYS A 194 -16.67 -2.57 -1.29
C LYS A 194 -15.30 -2.84 -1.85
N ILE A 195 -14.36 -1.97 -1.54
CA ILE A 195 -12.92 -2.20 -1.74
C ILE A 195 -12.34 -2.60 -0.40
N ILE A 196 -11.56 -3.66 -0.37
CA ILE A 196 -10.81 -4.10 0.80
C ILE A 196 -9.35 -4.19 0.41
N ALA A 197 -8.50 -3.45 1.11
CA ALA A 197 -7.06 -3.48 0.92
C ALA A 197 -6.38 -4.01 2.18
N ARG A 198 -5.32 -4.82 2.01
CA ARG A 198 -4.51 -5.34 3.11
C ARG A 198 -3.16 -4.65 3.14
N SER A 199 -2.86 -4.00 4.25
CA SER A 199 -1.52 -3.50 4.56
C SER A 199 -0.56 -4.65 4.81
N ALA A 200 0.72 -4.45 4.52
CA ALA A 200 1.78 -5.43 4.71
C ALA A 200 1.95 -5.90 6.16
N ASP A 201 1.65 -5.02 7.11
CA ASP A 201 1.58 -5.33 8.55
C ASP A 201 0.32 -6.13 8.93
N GLY A 202 -0.49 -6.54 7.95
CA GLY A 202 -1.66 -7.42 8.07
C GLY A 202 -2.96 -6.76 8.50
N HIS A 203 -2.98 -5.45 8.73
CA HIS A 203 -4.23 -4.73 8.94
C HIS A 203 -5.00 -4.62 7.61
N ASN A 204 -6.33 -4.69 7.70
CA ASN A 204 -7.20 -4.47 6.54
C ASN A 204 -7.82 -3.08 6.67
N ILE A 205 -7.89 -2.38 5.55
CA ILE A 205 -8.63 -1.14 5.38
C ILE A 205 -9.72 -1.39 4.35
N SER A 206 -10.85 -0.71 4.44
CA SER A 206 -11.91 -0.88 3.47
C SER A 206 -12.70 0.40 3.27
N ALA A 207 -13.26 0.55 2.08
CA ALA A 207 -14.14 1.67 1.76
C ALA A 207 -15.31 1.20 0.90
N MET A 208 -16.48 1.78 1.14
CA MET A 208 -17.64 1.60 0.27
C MET A 208 -17.55 2.59 -0.88
N VAL A 209 -17.75 2.10 -2.09
CA VAL A 209 -17.74 2.90 -3.32
C VAL A 209 -19.13 2.89 -3.91
N GLN A 210 -19.67 4.06 -4.20
CA GLN A 210 -20.80 4.22 -5.10
C GLN A 210 -20.28 4.54 -6.50
N PHE A 211 -20.82 3.87 -7.51
CA PHE A 211 -20.48 4.14 -8.89
C PHE A 211 -21.73 4.43 -9.73
N GLU A 212 -21.56 5.30 -10.71
CA GLU A 212 -22.53 5.61 -11.76
C GLU A 212 -21.83 5.55 -13.11
N ALA A 213 -22.28 4.63 -13.96
CA ALA A 213 -21.76 4.50 -15.30
C ALA A 213 -22.46 5.49 -16.25
N SER A 214 -21.77 5.83 -17.34
CA SER A 214 -22.24 6.74 -18.36
C SER A 214 -21.46 6.55 -19.67
N GLY A 215 -21.92 7.22 -20.72
CA GLY A 215 -21.25 7.23 -22.01
C GLY A 215 -21.53 5.99 -22.86
N ASP A 216 -20.66 5.78 -23.84
CA ASP A 216 -20.76 4.65 -24.76
C ASP A 216 -20.28 3.34 -24.14
N LEU A 217 -20.86 2.26 -24.65
CA LEU A 217 -20.55 0.91 -24.26
C LEU A 217 -19.30 0.43 -25.01
N ASN A 218 -18.34 -0.14 -24.28
CA ASN A 218 -17.15 -0.74 -24.84
C ASN A 218 -17.16 -2.26 -24.59
N THR A 219 -17.14 -3.07 -25.64
CA THR A 219 -17.20 -4.53 -25.52
C THR A 219 -15.84 -5.19 -25.38
N GLY A 220 -14.72 -4.48 -25.62
CA GLY A 220 -13.36 -4.99 -25.45
C GLY A 220 -13.10 -6.37 -26.11
N GLY A 221 -13.85 -6.72 -27.16
CA GLY A 221 -13.77 -8.03 -27.83
C GLY A 221 -14.48 -9.21 -27.12
N SER A 222 -15.17 -8.99 -26.00
CA SER A 222 -15.96 -10.02 -25.29
C SER A 222 -17.43 -10.03 -25.75
N ASN A 223 -17.92 -11.19 -26.19
CA ASN A 223 -19.27 -11.30 -26.77
C ASN A 223 -20.42 -11.17 -25.76
N ARG A 224 -20.15 -11.09 -24.45
CA ARG A 224 -21.19 -11.09 -23.40
C ARG A 224 -20.96 -10.07 -22.28
N ARG A 225 -19.91 -9.26 -22.37
CA ARG A 225 -19.58 -8.28 -21.33
C ARG A 225 -19.17 -6.95 -21.95
N TYR A 226 -19.26 -5.92 -21.13
CA TYR A 226 -18.86 -4.59 -21.53
C TYR A 226 -18.36 -3.77 -20.34
N SER A 227 -17.54 -2.78 -20.63
CA SER A 227 -17.20 -1.66 -19.77
C SER A 227 -17.90 -0.39 -20.30
N CYS A 228 -17.99 0.63 -19.47
CA CYS A 228 -18.50 1.94 -19.88
C CYS A 228 -17.35 2.92 -19.94
N ILE A 229 -17.27 3.73 -21.00
CA ILE A 229 -16.18 4.71 -21.15
C ILE A 229 -16.19 5.79 -20.05
N GLY A 230 -17.34 5.98 -19.38
CA GLY A 230 -17.48 6.84 -18.22
C GLY A 230 -17.98 6.06 -17.02
N VAL A 231 -17.23 6.09 -15.92
CA VAL A 231 -17.74 5.72 -14.61
C VAL A 231 -17.28 6.77 -13.60
N ASP A 232 -18.24 7.38 -12.92
CA ASP A 232 -17.99 8.22 -11.76
C ASP A 232 -18.06 7.32 -10.53
N ALA A 233 -16.91 7.09 -9.90
CA ALA A 233 -16.77 6.33 -8.66
C ALA A 233 -16.48 7.31 -7.52
N ASN A 234 -17.19 7.18 -6.41
CA ASN A 234 -16.99 8.04 -5.25
C ASN A 234 -16.99 7.18 -3.98
N LEU A 235 -16.08 7.52 -3.06
CA LEU A 235 -16.13 6.98 -1.72
C LEU A 235 -17.41 7.44 -1.03
N LEU A 236 -18.11 6.50 -0.40
CA LEU A 236 -19.16 6.84 0.54
C LEU A 236 -18.50 7.18 1.87
N GLU A 237 -18.87 8.32 2.44
CA GLU A 237 -18.51 8.60 3.83
C GLU A 237 -19.01 7.44 4.68
N ASP A 238 -18.13 6.91 5.53
CA ASP A 238 -18.54 5.92 6.50
C ASP A 238 -19.52 6.65 7.44
N ASP A 239 -20.80 6.30 7.37
CA ASP A 239 -21.83 6.81 8.26
C ASP A 239 -21.44 6.36 9.67
N GLY A 240 -20.60 7.14 10.34
CA GLY A 240 -20.08 6.86 11.67
C GLY A 240 -21.25 6.59 12.62
N ASN A 241 -21.51 5.32 12.88
CA ASN A 241 -22.59 4.90 13.73
C ASN A 241 -22.12 3.74 14.62
N GLY A 242 -21.68 4.11 15.82
CA GLY A 242 -21.79 3.29 17.03
C GLY A 242 -20.50 2.72 17.58
#